data_AF-A0A2V7FT56-F1
#
_entry.id   AF-A0A2V7FT56-F1
#
_cell.length_a   1.000
_cell.length_b   1.000
_cell.length_c   1.000
_cell.angle_alpha   90.00
_cell.angle_beta   90.00
_cell.angle_gamma   90.00
#
_symmetry.space_group_name_H-M   'P 1'
#
loop_
_entity.id
_entity.type
_entity.pdbx_description
1 polymer ?
#
loop_
_entity_poly.entity_id
_entity_poly.type
_entity_poly.pdbx_seq_one_letter_code
_entity_poly.pdbx_strand_id
1 'polypeptide(L)'
;LTVSAPDDFNADYRAVFPVSEPVAAAIYRTAFAIALLAFIGNLVLLRLRNAPLTAFELGSVFLAGHLLSGITWKAHLVTFLFTFYCFLSLRMTELTPRLRAFVHVLVGMMIVAGLTGRDLVGRKIQHLVDGYSLIVWTEILLFVGCLVFSWRTAPIPRPTVVTLA
;
A
#
# COMPACT_ATOMS: atom_id res chain seq x y z
N LEU A 1 38.05 -7.24 29.41
CA LEU A 1 37.65 -6.80 28.06
C LEU A 1 36.14 -6.87 27.97
N THR A 2 35.47 -5.82 28.45
CA THR A 2 34.03 -5.64 28.27
C THR A 2 33.83 -5.05 26.87
N VAL A 3 33.27 -5.85 25.97
CA VAL A 3 32.80 -5.38 24.66
C VAL A 3 31.61 -4.47 24.94
N SER A 4 31.81 -3.16 24.79
CA SER A 4 30.71 -2.21 24.76
C SER A 4 29.77 -2.62 23.63
N ALA A 5 28.49 -2.84 23.95
CA ALA A 5 27.46 -2.93 22.93
C ALA A 5 27.51 -1.64 22.08
N PRO A 6 27.31 -1.72 20.75
CA PRO A 6 27.25 -0.51 19.96
C PRO A 6 25.99 0.27 20.36
N ASP A 7 26.18 1.34 21.13
CA ASP A 7 25.19 2.36 21.47
C ASP A 7 24.81 3.22 20.25
N ASP A 8 24.57 2.59 19.09
CA ASP A 8 24.14 3.26 17.85
C ASP A 8 22.64 3.06 17.60
N PHE A 9 21.84 2.89 18.66
CA PHE A 9 20.38 2.88 18.55
C PHE A 9 19.86 4.32 18.46
N ASN A 10 19.86 4.86 17.23
CA ASN A 10 19.03 5.97 16.75
C ASN A 10 19.07 7.28 17.54
N ALA A 11 20.15 8.04 17.36
CA ALA A 11 20.28 9.39 17.94
C ALA A 11 19.50 10.51 17.21
N ASP A 12 18.78 10.28 16.11
CA ASP A 12 18.20 11.42 15.38
C ASP A 12 16.93 11.13 14.55
N TYR A 13 16.03 10.27 15.05
CA TYR A 13 14.63 10.39 14.64
C TYR A 13 14.01 11.58 15.38
N ARG A 14 14.33 12.80 14.95
CA ARG A 14 13.53 13.97 15.34
C ARG A 14 12.15 13.79 14.75
N ALA A 15 11.23 13.26 15.56
CA ALA A 15 9.83 13.21 15.21
C ALA A 15 9.41 14.64 14.82
N VAL A 16 9.00 14.81 13.56
CA VAL A 16 8.54 16.10 13.02
C VAL A 16 7.40 16.67 13.88
N PHE A 17 6.69 15.78 14.60
CA PHE A 17 5.74 16.10 15.63
C PHE A 17 6.15 15.40 16.94
N PRO A 18 6.41 16.14 18.04
CA PRO A 18 6.62 15.53 19.34
C PRO A 18 5.29 15.01 19.88
N VAL A 19 5.00 13.74 19.59
CA VAL A 19 3.78 13.05 20.05
C VAL A 19 4.15 12.12 21.19
N SER A 20 3.36 12.12 22.28
CA SER A 20 3.59 11.20 23.40
C SER A 20 3.32 9.75 22.98
N GLU A 21 4.02 8.79 23.59
CA GLU A 21 3.85 7.36 23.30
C GLU A 21 2.38 6.88 23.33
N PRO A 22 1.54 7.30 24.30
CA PRO A 22 0.13 6.91 24.33
C PRO A 22 -0.65 7.42 23.11
N VAL A 23 -0.34 8.63 22.65
CA VAL A 23 -1.01 9.23 21.49
C VAL A 23 -0.55 8.54 20.21
N ALA A 24 0.74 8.24 20.06
CA ALA A 24 1.26 7.49 18.92
C ALA A 24 0.62 6.09 18.84
N ALA A 25 0.50 5.39 19.97
CA ALA A 25 -0.17 4.10 20.04
C ALA A 25 -1.67 4.20 19.68
N ALA A 26 -2.35 5.27 20.11
CA ALA A 26 -3.75 5.51 19.75
C ALA A 26 -3.92 5.78 18.26
N ILE A 27 -3.04 6.58 17.65
CA ILE A 27 -3.01 6.83 16.20
C ILE A 27 -2.83 5.51 15.45
N TYR A 28 -1.84 4.72 15.83
CA TYR A 28 -1.57 3.43 15.18
C TYR A 28 -2.77 2.48 15.27
N ARG A 29 -3.35 2.30 16.46
CA ARG A 29 -4.54 1.43 16.65
C ARG A 29 -5.73 1.91 15.84
N THR A 30 -5.94 3.23 15.78
CA THR A 30 -7.03 3.83 15.02
C THR A 30 -6.82 3.62 13.51
N ALA A 31 -5.62 3.89 13.01
CA ALA A 31 -5.26 3.66 11.61
C ALA A 31 -5.40 2.19 11.21
N PHE A 32 -4.95 1.28 12.08
CA PHE A 32 -5.13 -0.17 11.91
C PHE A 32 -6.61 -0.54 11.80
N ALA A 33 -7.45 -0.07 12.72
CA ALA A 33 -8.88 -0.35 12.71
C ALA A 33 -9.56 0.20 11.44
N ILE A 34 -9.21 1.42 11.02
CA ILE A 34 -9.71 2.03 9.79
C ILE A 34 -9.32 1.19 8.57
N ALA A 35 -8.05 0.79 8.45
CA ALA A 35 -7.57 -0.01 7.33
C ALA A 35 -8.27 -1.39 7.28
N LEU A 36 -8.42 -2.04 8.43
CA LEU A 36 -9.12 -3.32 8.55
C LEU A 36 -10.59 -3.20 8.15
N LEU A 37 -11.30 -2.19 8.67
CA LEU A 37 -12.70 -1.95 8.36
C LEU A 37 -12.89 -1.57 6.88
N ALA A 38 -12.01 -0.76 6.31
CA ALA A 38 -12.04 -0.41 4.89
C ALA A 38 -11.84 -1.65 4.01
N PHE A 39 -10.88 -2.52 4.36
CA PHE A 39 -10.64 -3.78 3.66
C PHE A 39 -11.84 -4.73 3.74
N ILE A 40 -12.32 -5.04 4.94
CA ILE A 40 -13.46 -5.95 5.14
C ILE A 40 -14.71 -5.38 4.47
N GLY A 41 -15.00 -4.10 4.68
CA GLY A 41 -16.15 -3.42 4.08
C GLY A 41 -16.11 -3.48 2.56
N ASN A 42 -14.93 -3.27 1.95
CA ASN A 42 -14.75 -3.39 0.51
C ASN A 42 -15.08 -4.79 0.01
N LEU A 43 -14.54 -5.84 0.64
CA LEU A 43 -14.83 -7.23 0.28
C LEU A 43 -16.32 -7.54 0.41
N VAL A 44 -16.91 -7.24 1.56
CA VAL A 44 -18.34 -7.49 1.82
C VAL A 44 -19.20 -6.82 0.75
N LEU A 45 -18.96 -5.55 0.44
CA LEU A 45 -19.75 -4.84 -0.54
C LEU A 45 -19.56 -5.36 -1.98
N LEU A 46 -18.34 -5.75 -2.36
CA LEU A 46 -18.10 -6.41 -3.66
C LEU A 46 -18.85 -7.74 -3.76
N ARG A 47 -18.84 -8.55 -2.69
CA ARG A 47 -19.58 -9.81 -2.62
C ARG A 47 -21.09 -9.59 -2.66
N LEU A 48 -21.62 -8.61 -1.94
CA LEU A 48 -23.05 -8.24 -1.97
C LEU A 48 -23.50 -7.78 -3.37
N ARG A 49 -22.58 -7.23 -4.18
CA ARG A 49 -22.86 -6.83 -5.58
C ARG A 49 -22.62 -7.94 -6.60
N ASN A 50 -22.28 -9.16 -6.17
CA ASN A 50 -21.86 -10.26 -7.05
C ASN A 50 -20.76 -9.84 -8.03
N ALA A 51 -19.86 -8.96 -7.59
CA ALA A 51 -18.78 -8.47 -8.44
C ALA A 51 -17.80 -9.63 -8.73
N PRO A 52 -17.31 -9.75 -9.98
CA PRO A 52 -16.24 -10.71 -10.28
C PRO A 52 -14.98 -10.35 -9.49
N LEU A 53 -14.14 -11.35 -9.21
CA LEU A 53 -12.84 -11.14 -8.60
C LEU A 53 -11.96 -10.31 -9.54
N THR A 54 -11.31 -9.27 -9.00
CA THR A 54 -10.41 -8.39 -9.76
C THR A 54 -8.99 -8.50 -9.25
N ALA A 55 -8.01 -8.18 -10.10
CA ALA A 55 -6.61 -8.09 -9.68
C ALA A 55 -6.41 -7.09 -8.53
N PHE A 56 -7.18 -6.00 -8.51
CA PHE A 56 -7.15 -5.01 -7.43
C PHE A 56 -7.72 -5.53 -6.11
N GLU A 57 -8.74 -6.39 -6.14
CA GLU A 57 -9.23 -7.07 -4.95
C GLU A 57 -8.13 -7.96 -4.36
N LEU A 58 -7.46 -8.78 -5.19
CA LEU A 58 -6.33 -9.59 -4.74
C LEU A 58 -5.17 -8.73 -4.23
N GLY A 59 -4.81 -7.65 -4.93
CA GLY A 59 -3.80 -6.70 -4.48
C GLY A 59 -4.12 -6.09 -3.12
N SER A 60 -5.40 -5.78 -2.86
CA SER A 60 -5.83 -5.26 -1.55
C SER A 60 -5.65 -6.28 -0.42
N VAL A 61 -5.78 -7.60 -0.69
CA VAL A 61 -5.55 -8.65 0.29
C VAL A 61 -4.07 -8.70 0.68
N PHE A 62 -3.16 -8.65 -0.29
CA PHE A 62 -1.72 -8.61 -0.01
C PHE A 62 -1.33 -7.36 0.78
N LEU A 63 -1.86 -6.19 0.42
CA LEU A 63 -1.58 -4.94 1.11
C LEU A 63 -2.19 -4.90 2.51
N ALA A 64 -3.41 -5.38 2.70
CA ALA A 64 -4.02 -5.49 4.02
C ALA A 64 -3.22 -6.45 4.91
N GLY A 65 -2.85 -7.62 4.37
CA GLY A 65 -1.99 -8.58 5.06
C GLY A 65 -0.66 -7.96 5.47
N HIS A 66 -0.07 -7.13 4.61
CA HIS A 66 1.20 -6.47 4.88
C HIS A 66 1.09 -5.30 5.86
N LEU A 67 0.10 -4.42 5.70
CA LEU A 67 -0.13 -3.26 6.57
C LEU A 67 -0.60 -3.64 7.98
N LEU A 68 -1.37 -4.73 8.10
CA LEU A 68 -1.91 -5.21 9.37
C LEU A 68 -0.98 -6.23 10.04
N SER A 69 -0.10 -6.88 9.29
CA SER A 69 0.91 -7.75 9.88
C SER A 69 2.05 -6.91 10.43
N GLY A 70 2.18 -6.84 11.75
CA GLY A 70 3.33 -6.23 12.42
C GLY A 70 4.68 -6.90 12.11
N ILE A 71 4.72 -7.94 11.26
CA ILE A 71 5.86 -8.83 11.03
C ILE A 71 6.61 -8.51 9.72
N THR A 72 6.03 -7.81 8.74
CA THR A 72 6.60 -7.75 7.37
C THR A 72 7.55 -6.58 7.07
N TRP A 73 8.12 -5.92 8.10
CA TRP A 73 9.06 -4.79 8.01
C TRP A 73 10.33 -5.02 7.15
N LYS A 74 10.57 -6.23 6.65
CA LYS A 74 11.71 -6.57 5.77
C LYS A 74 11.29 -7.09 4.40
N ALA A 75 10.01 -7.36 4.15
CA ALA A 75 9.52 -8.04 2.96
C ALA A 75 8.63 -7.15 2.09
N HIS A 76 9.05 -5.89 1.90
CA HIS A 76 8.28 -4.90 1.15
C HIS A 76 8.26 -5.19 -0.37
N LEU A 77 9.39 -5.64 -0.92
CA LEU A 77 9.59 -5.70 -2.38
C LEU A 77 8.62 -6.67 -3.09
N VAL A 78 8.35 -7.84 -2.50
CA VAL A 78 7.48 -8.86 -3.12
C VAL A 78 6.03 -8.37 -3.16
N THR A 79 5.53 -7.88 -2.03
CA THR A 79 4.20 -7.28 -1.94
C THR A 79 4.07 -6.09 -2.89
N PHE A 80 5.10 -5.24 -2.99
CA PHE A 80 5.13 -4.14 -3.94
C PHE A 80 5.07 -4.62 -5.39
N LEU A 81 5.85 -5.62 -5.81
CA LEU A 81 5.82 -6.09 -7.20
C LEU A 81 4.43 -6.60 -7.61
N PHE A 82 3.82 -7.43 -6.78
CA PHE A 82 2.50 -8.00 -7.06
C PHE A 82 1.42 -6.92 -7.14
N THR A 83 1.45 -5.97 -6.21
CA THR A 83 0.47 -4.89 -6.15
C THR A 83 0.71 -3.87 -7.26
N PHE A 84 1.96 -3.58 -7.60
CA PHE A 84 2.33 -2.67 -8.68
C PHE A 84 1.75 -3.12 -10.02
N TYR A 85 1.87 -4.42 -10.29
CA TYR A 85 1.45 -4.99 -11.56
C TYR A 85 -0.03 -4.72 -11.84
N CYS A 86 -0.87 -4.67 -10.81
CA CYS A 86 -2.27 -4.28 -10.92
C CYS A 86 -2.42 -2.88 -11.54
N PHE A 87 -1.61 -1.91 -11.11
CA PHE A 87 -1.67 -0.53 -11.62
C PHE A 87 -1.06 -0.39 -13.02
N LEU A 88 -0.06 -1.19 -13.37
CA LEU A 88 0.49 -1.22 -14.74
C LEU A 88 -0.52 -1.76 -15.77
N SER A 89 -1.47 -2.60 -15.35
CA SER A 89 -2.54 -3.10 -16.21
C SER A 89 -3.62 -2.06 -16.55
N LEU A 90 -3.59 -0.88 -15.91
CA LEU A 90 -4.59 0.16 -16.14
C LEU A 90 -4.42 0.81 -17.51
N ARG A 91 -5.54 0.97 -18.22
CA ARG A 91 -5.61 1.79 -19.44
C ARG A 91 -5.68 3.26 -19.06
N MET A 92 -4.53 3.95 -19.06
CA MET A 92 -4.42 5.35 -18.63
C MET A 92 -5.34 6.33 -19.37
N THR A 93 -5.69 6.02 -20.62
CA THR A 93 -6.59 6.80 -21.47
C THR A 93 -8.04 6.79 -20.97
N GLU A 94 -8.46 5.73 -20.29
CA GLU A 94 -9.81 5.56 -19.73
C GLU A 94 -9.96 6.21 -18.35
N LEU A 95 -8.85 6.69 -17.76
CA LEU A 95 -8.85 7.33 -16.45
C LEU A 95 -9.18 8.82 -16.53
N THR A 96 -9.94 9.31 -15.54
CA THR A 96 -10.11 10.74 -15.32
C THR A 96 -8.77 11.40 -15.02
N PRO A 97 -8.58 12.71 -15.29
CA PRO A 97 -7.30 13.40 -15.06
C PRO A 97 -6.78 13.26 -13.63
N ARG A 98 -7.68 13.29 -12.63
CA ARG A 98 -7.33 13.11 -11.21
C ARG A 98 -6.78 11.72 -10.91
N LEU A 99 -7.43 10.66 -11.41
CA LEU A 99 -6.97 9.29 -11.21
C LEU A 99 -5.68 9.01 -11.99
N ARG A 100 -5.55 9.60 -13.17
CA ARG A 100 -4.32 9.52 -13.95
C ARG A 100 -3.16 10.14 -13.17
N ALA A 101 -3.33 11.35 -12.65
CA ALA A 101 -2.33 12.01 -11.82
C ALA A 101 -1.99 11.17 -10.57
N PHE A 102 -3.01 10.63 -9.89
CA PHE A 102 -2.83 9.73 -8.75
C PHE A 102 -1.95 8.52 -9.12
N VAL A 103 -2.24 7.85 -10.23
CA VAL A 103 -1.44 6.69 -10.69
C VAL A 103 -0.01 7.11 -11.06
N HIS A 104 0.20 8.28 -11.66
CA HIS A 104 1.56 8.77 -11.96
C HIS A 104 2.37 9.04 -10.68
N VAL A 105 1.74 9.66 -9.67
CA VAL A 105 2.37 9.88 -8.36
C VAL A 105 2.72 8.53 -7.72
N LEU A 106 1.79 7.58 -7.75
CA LEU A 106 1.99 6.24 -7.22
C LEU A 106 3.18 5.54 -7.89
N VAL A 107 3.23 5.54 -9.23
CA VAL A 107 4.35 4.99 -10.00
C VAL A 107 5.67 5.64 -9.60
N GLY A 108 5.69 6.97 -9.48
CA GLY A 108 6.89 7.70 -9.04
C GLY A 108 7.34 7.27 -7.64
N MET A 109 6.43 7.19 -6.68
CA MET A 109 6.73 6.73 -5.32
C MET A 109 7.23 5.28 -5.30
N MET A 110 6.67 4.40 -6.13
CA MET A 110 7.10 3.01 -6.23
C MET A 110 8.50 2.86 -6.82
N ILE A 111 8.85 3.67 -7.82
CA ILE A 111 10.22 3.71 -8.36
C ILE A 111 11.19 4.13 -7.25
N VAL A 112 10.87 5.21 -6.51
CA VAL A 112 11.72 5.67 -5.41
C VAL A 112 11.84 4.60 -4.32
N ALA A 113 10.73 4.00 -3.90
CA ALA A 113 10.71 2.94 -2.88
C ALA A 113 11.51 1.71 -3.32
N GLY A 114 11.37 1.26 -4.57
CA GLY A 114 12.10 0.12 -5.11
C GLY A 114 13.60 0.37 -5.30
N LEU A 115 14.00 1.63 -5.54
CA LEU A 115 15.41 2.02 -5.62
C LEU A 115 16.05 2.28 -4.25
N THR A 116 15.24 2.38 -3.19
CA THR A 116 15.74 2.59 -1.83
C THR A 116 16.22 1.26 -1.24
N GLY A 117 17.40 0.82 -1.67
CA GLY A 117 18.15 -0.27 -1.06
C GLY A 117 19.44 0.26 -0.43
N ARG A 118 19.81 -0.22 0.76
CA ARG A 118 21.08 0.14 1.42
C ARG A 118 22.28 0.04 0.47
N ASP A 119 22.25 -1.00 -0.35
CA ASP A 119 23.32 -1.37 -1.26
C ASP A 119 23.25 -0.61 -2.59
N LEU A 120 22.12 0.07 -2.90
CA LEU A 120 21.96 0.89 -4.11
C LEU A 120 22.22 2.38 -3.85
N VAL A 121 21.62 2.94 -2.80
CA VAL A 121 21.63 4.40 -2.52
C VAL A 121 22.48 4.78 -1.30
N GLY A 122 22.99 3.79 -0.56
CA GLY A 122 23.81 4.01 0.61
C GLY A 122 23.01 4.41 1.86
N ARG A 123 23.67 4.32 3.02
CA ARG A 123 23.04 4.50 4.35
C ARG A 123 22.36 5.85 4.56
N LYS A 124 22.92 6.95 4.03
CA LYS A 124 22.38 8.30 4.24
C LYS A 124 21.03 8.51 3.56
N ILE A 125 20.90 8.07 2.32
CA ILE A 125 19.65 8.20 1.55
C ILE A 125 18.60 7.26 2.12
N GLN A 126 18.97 6.02 2.44
CA GLN A 126 18.05 5.10 3.11
C GLN A 126 17.53 5.68 4.42
N HIS A 127 18.39 6.26 5.26
CA HIS A 127 17.97 6.84 6.53
C HIS A 127 16.99 8.02 6.36
N LEU A 128 17.16 8.84 5.32
CA LEU A 128 16.19 9.87 4.97
C LEU A 128 14.84 9.26 4.57
N VAL A 129 14.86 8.26 3.68
CA VAL A 129 13.64 7.60 3.20
C VAL A 129 12.87 6.91 4.35
N ASP A 130 13.61 6.26 5.25
CA ASP A 130 13.07 5.65 6.47
C ASP A 130 12.47 6.72 7.40
N GLY A 131 13.16 7.86 7.57
CA GLY A 131 12.70 9.01 8.36
C GLY A 131 11.37 9.61 7.90
N TYR A 132 11.09 9.61 6.60
CA TYR A 132 9.82 10.09 6.04
C TYR A 132 8.73 9.01 5.94
N SER A 133 9.02 7.76 6.34
CA SER A 133 8.10 6.62 6.20
C SER A 133 7.56 6.45 4.77
N LEU A 134 8.41 6.72 3.76
CA LEU A 134 7.99 6.74 2.35
C LEU A 134 7.36 5.41 1.91
N ILE A 135 7.94 4.30 2.37
CA ILE A 135 7.47 2.94 2.07
C ILE A 135 6.05 2.76 2.60
N VAL A 136 5.80 3.13 3.85
CA VAL A 136 4.48 3.05 4.49
C VAL A 136 3.45 3.89 3.73
N TRP A 137 3.81 5.14 3.37
CA TRP A 137 2.93 5.98 2.58
C TRP A 137 2.63 5.39 1.20
N THR A 138 3.61 4.76 0.57
CA THR A 138 3.43 4.08 -0.71
C THR A 138 2.45 2.91 -0.58
N GLU A 139 2.57 2.09 0.47
CA GLU A 139 1.67 0.97 0.76
C GLU A 139 0.24 1.44 1.06
N ILE A 140 0.07 2.52 1.85
CA ILE A 140 -1.24 3.10 2.13
C ILE A 140 -1.90 3.60 0.83
N LEU A 141 -1.16 4.31 -0.02
CA LEU A 141 -1.70 4.82 -1.28
C LEU A 141 -2.03 3.67 -2.25
N LEU A 142 -1.20 2.63 -2.32
CA LEU A 142 -1.49 1.43 -3.09
C LEU A 142 -2.76 0.75 -2.57
N PHE A 143 -2.91 0.64 -1.25
CA PHE A 143 -4.08 0.04 -0.63
C PHE A 143 -5.34 0.80 -0.99
N VAL A 144 -5.35 2.13 -0.81
CA VAL A 144 -6.45 3.01 -1.21
C VAL A 144 -6.73 2.89 -2.71
N GLY A 145 -5.70 2.86 -3.54
CA GLY A 145 -5.83 2.66 -4.98
C GLY A 145 -6.52 1.32 -5.32
N CYS A 146 -6.09 0.22 -4.70
CA CYS A 146 -6.70 -1.10 -4.88
C CYS A 146 -8.17 -1.09 -4.48
N LEU A 147 -8.53 -0.48 -3.35
CA LEU A 147 -9.93 -0.31 -2.98
C LEU A 147 -10.68 0.43 -4.08
N VAL A 148 -10.24 1.63 -4.49
CA VAL A 148 -10.92 2.46 -5.50
C VAL A 148 -11.07 1.74 -6.85
N PHE A 149 -10.03 1.07 -7.33
CA PHE A 149 -10.05 0.41 -8.64
C PHE A 149 -10.79 -0.94 -8.63
N SER A 150 -10.93 -1.61 -7.48
CA SER A 150 -11.75 -2.82 -7.36
C SER A 150 -13.23 -2.57 -7.71
N TRP A 151 -13.75 -1.37 -7.41
CA TRP A 151 -15.12 -0.98 -7.80
C TRP A 151 -15.27 -0.59 -9.26
N ARG A 152 -14.21 -0.08 -9.88
CA ARG A 152 -14.26 0.46 -11.26
C ARG A 152 -14.01 -0.59 -12.32
N THR A 153 -13.27 -1.62 -11.98
CA THR A 153 -12.84 -2.66 -12.93
C THR A 153 -13.70 -3.92 -12.87
N ALA A 154 -14.70 -3.98 -12.01
CA ALA A 154 -15.69 -5.05 -12.00
C ALA A 154 -16.56 -4.95 -13.29
N PRO A 155 -16.42 -5.86 -14.28
CA PRO A 155 -17.34 -5.86 -15.41
C PRO A 155 -18.77 -6.09 -14.92
N ILE A 156 -19.70 -5.26 -15.41
CA ILE A 156 -21.14 -5.46 -15.26
C ILE A 156 -21.47 -6.79 -15.95
N PRO A 157 -22.12 -7.76 -15.28
CA PRO A 157 -22.56 -8.99 -15.92
C PRO A 157 -23.44 -8.63 -17.13
N ARG A 158 -22.99 -8.97 -18.34
CA ARG A 158 -23.88 -8.88 -19.51
C ARG A 158 -24.87 -10.03 -19.42
N PRO A 159 -26.18 -9.81 -19.60
CA PRO A 159 -27.12 -10.91 -19.69
C PRO A 159 -26.67 -11.83 -20.83
N THR A 160 -26.53 -13.12 -20.52
CA THR A 160 -26.25 -14.15 -21.51
C THR A 160 -27.42 -14.17 -22.49
N VAL A 161 -27.22 -13.61 -23.69
CA VAL A 161 -28.19 -13.78 -24.77
C VAL A 161 -28.10 -15.25 -25.18
N VAL A 162 -29.00 -16.06 -24.65
CA VAL A 162 -29.20 -17.42 -25.12
C VAL A 162 -29.88 -17.32 -26.47
N THR A 163 -29.11 -17.28 -27.55
CA THR A 163 -29.62 -17.55 -28.89
C THR A 163 -29.98 -19.04 -28.94
N LEU A 164 -31.27 -19.32 -28.77
CA LEU A 164 -31.85 -20.61 -29.16
C LEU A 164 -31.72 -20.71 -30.68
N ALA A 165 -30.93 -21.69 -31.13
CA ALA A 165 -30.82 -22.10 -32.53
C ALA A 165 -31.96 -23.07 -32.89
#